data_AF-A0A0L8FVS7-F1
#
_entry.id   AF-A0A0L8FVS7-F1
#
_cell.length_a   1.000
_cell.length_b   1.000
_cell.length_c   1.000
_cell.angle_alpha   90.00
_cell.angle_beta   90.00
_cell.angle_gamma   90.00
#
_symmetry.space_group_name_H-M   'P 1'
#
loop_
_entity.id
_entity.type
_entity.pdbx_description
1 polymer ?
#
loop_
_entity_poly.entity_id
_entity_poly.type
_entity_poly.pdbx_seq_one_letter_code
_entity_poly.pdbx_strand_id
1 'polypeptide(L)'
;MWSKLPLNLEFHGVMRFFFQDAGAKVATKCIRVSSTATAKEVIDVLIEKFRPDMRMLTQSNYNLYEVHPNLDERKLTENELPLVIQLNWGTDMRDGRFLLKCENAITAKDEFFEIERDVGGFKRKLSKREKKEKKKREKERLRNKENLEKDATLAEKLYTDVPENSFTRSISNPEAVMRRRRQQKVEKRLQEFRNEEGGSESGGMLKVYGEALSPNIPYKTLLVSATDTASFVVEETLEKYGYPKEEAYKYCLVQVTVPKGDREYHGGSFGEESFVQDDDYPLSILLQHVSKNVQFTKLFKDSVNVSYPFINLNACHCPT
;
A
#
# COMPACT_ATOMS: atom_id res chain seq x y z
N MET A 1 17.66 -35.10 29.49
CA MET A 1 19.00 -34.65 29.06
C MET A 1 18.88 -34.11 27.64
N TRP A 2 18.24 -32.94 27.47
CA TRP A 2 18.09 -32.26 26.18
C TRP A 2 19.11 -31.13 26.14
N SER A 3 20.38 -31.50 25.99
CA SER A 3 21.49 -30.55 25.91
C SER A 3 22.02 -30.51 24.49
N LYS A 4 21.94 -29.32 23.87
CA LYS A 4 22.47 -28.88 22.56
C LYS A 4 21.48 -28.80 21.41
N LEU A 5 20.51 -27.90 21.52
CA LEU A 5 20.13 -27.05 20.38
C LEU A 5 20.96 -25.77 20.47
N PRO A 6 21.44 -25.18 19.36
CA PRO A 6 22.18 -23.93 19.43
C PRO A 6 21.29 -22.84 20.05
N LEU A 7 21.64 -22.43 21.27
CA LEU A 7 21.12 -21.20 21.87
C LEU A 7 21.56 -20.05 20.99
N ASN A 8 20.67 -19.58 20.11
CA ASN A 8 20.31 -18.18 19.90
C ASN A 8 19.52 -18.10 18.58
N LEU A 9 18.21 -17.80 18.67
CA LEU A 9 17.33 -17.45 17.55
C LEU A 9 17.68 -16.05 16.99
N GLU A 10 18.97 -15.77 16.84
CA GLU A 10 19.45 -14.50 16.33
C GLU A 10 19.24 -14.46 14.82
N PHE A 11 18.49 -13.47 14.36
CA PHE A 11 18.28 -13.22 12.94
C PHE A 11 18.67 -11.78 12.63
N HIS A 12 18.85 -11.47 11.35
CA HIS A 12 19.33 -10.16 10.94
C HIS A 12 18.39 -9.58 9.88
N GLY A 13 18.18 -8.27 9.94
CA GLY A 13 17.40 -7.52 8.96
C GLY A 13 18.20 -6.36 8.37
N VAL A 14 17.84 -5.94 7.17
CA VAL A 14 18.34 -4.68 6.60
C VAL A 14 17.38 -3.57 6.99
N MET A 15 17.87 -2.60 7.75
CA MET A 15 17.09 -1.48 8.25
C MET A 15 17.56 -0.18 7.63
N ARG A 16 16.62 0.77 7.44
CA ARG A 16 16.89 2.09 6.85
C ARG A 16 16.84 3.16 7.94
N PHE A 17 17.90 3.95 8.03
CA PHE A 17 18.06 5.05 8.96
C PHE A 17 18.25 6.36 8.23
N PHE A 18 17.66 7.42 8.76
CA PHE A 18 17.76 8.78 8.26
C PHE A 18 18.57 9.63 9.24
N PHE A 19 19.37 10.56 8.73
CA PHE A 19 20.15 11.50 9.52
C PHE A 19 20.07 12.88 8.87
N GLN A 20 19.87 13.93 9.66
CA GLN A 20 19.98 15.29 9.18
C GLN A 20 21.03 16.05 9.97
N ASP A 21 22.00 16.58 9.23
CA ASP A 21 23.05 17.46 9.72
C ASP A 21 22.58 18.92 9.71
N ALA A 22 23.27 19.78 10.47
CA ALA A 22 22.94 21.20 10.67
C ALA A 22 23.15 22.09 9.42
N GLY A 23 22.60 21.69 8.27
CA GLY A 23 22.79 22.31 6.97
C GLY A 23 21.92 21.76 5.84
N ALA A 24 20.77 21.14 6.16
CA ALA A 24 19.67 20.86 5.23
C ALA A 24 19.82 19.69 4.22
N LYS A 25 20.73 18.72 4.43
CA LYS A 25 20.73 17.46 3.64
C LYS A 25 20.39 16.26 4.52
N VAL A 26 19.24 15.65 4.28
CA VAL A 26 18.90 14.34 4.84
C VAL A 26 19.76 13.28 4.16
N ALA A 27 20.59 12.60 4.93
CA ALA A 27 21.34 11.44 4.51
C ALA A 27 20.58 10.17 4.91
N THR A 28 20.73 9.11 4.12
CA THR A 28 20.12 7.80 4.40
C THR A 28 21.18 6.72 4.38
N LYS A 29 21.12 5.80 5.34
CA LYS A 29 21.97 4.61 5.38
C LYS A 29 21.10 3.38 5.62
N CYS A 30 21.39 2.33 4.88
CA CYS A 30 20.86 1.00 5.17
C CYS A 30 21.97 0.18 5.80
N ILE A 31 21.71 -0.41 6.97
CA ILE A 31 22.66 -1.29 7.65
C ILE A 31 21.99 -2.61 8.00
N ARG A 32 22.80 -3.66 8.08
CA ARG A 32 22.37 -4.95 8.60
C ARG A 32 22.38 -4.88 10.13
N VAL A 33 21.25 -5.15 10.76
CA VAL A 33 21.04 -5.09 12.20
C VAL A 33 20.63 -6.47 12.70
N SER A 34 21.17 -6.90 13.85
CA SER A 34 20.78 -8.15 14.51
C SER A 34 19.48 -7.97 15.31
N SER A 35 18.72 -9.04 15.51
CA SER A 35 17.55 -9.06 16.38
C SER A 35 17.88 -8.78 17.85
N THR A 36 19.15 -8.92 18.24
CA THR A 36 19.64 -8.64 19.59
C THR A 36 20.42 -7.33 19.70
N ALA A 37 20.64 -6.63 18.58
CA ALA A 37 21.36 -5.36 18.58
C ALA A 37 20.52 -4.26 19.25
N THR A 38 21.13 -3.59 20.22
CA THR A 38 20.54 -2.49 20.98
C THR A 38 20.57 -1.18 20.17
N ALA A 39 19.70 -0.24 20.53
CA ALA A 39 19.66 1.08 19.92
C ALA A 39 21.02 1.79 20.05
N LYS A 40 21.71 1.62 21.18
CA LYS A 40 23.07 2.14 21.40
C LYS A 40 24.08 1.61 20.38
N GLU A 41 24.16 0.29 20.22
CA GLU A 41 25.07 -0.34 19.24
C GLU A 41 24.75 0.10 17.81
N VAL A 42 23.45 0.23 17.49
CA VAL A 42 23.01 0.75 16.20
C VAL A 42 23.42 2.21 16.01
N ILE A 43 23.30 3.07 17.03
CA ILE A 43 23.74 4.47 16.99
C ILE A 43 25.24 4.55 16.71
N ASP A 44 26.07 3.76 17.39
CA ASP A 44 27.53 3.75 17.20
C ASP A 44 27.91 3.40 15.75
N VAL A 45 27.27 2.38 15.18
CA VAL A 45 27.45 2.01 13.77
C VAL A 45 27.00 3.14 12.85
N LEU A 46 25.88 3.80 13.13
CA LEU A 46 25.37 4.88 12.29
C LEU A 46 26.28 6.12 12.33
N ILE A 47 26.82 6.48 13.50
CA ILE A 47 27.79 7.57 13.63
C ILE A 47 28.99 7.30 12.72
N GLU A 48 29.52 6.07 12.75
CA GLU A 48 30.62 5.66 11.88
C GLU A 48 30.27 5.76 10.38
N LYS A 49 29.05 5.34 10.00
CA LYS A 49 28.62 5.32 8.60
C LYS A 49 28.21 6.68 8.05
N PHE A 50 27.71 7.59 8.88
CA PHE A 50 27.30 8.93 8.48
C PHE A 50 28.45 9.94 8.52
N ARG A 51 29.38 9.83 9.47
CA ARG A 51 30.50 10.77 9.68
C ARG A 51 31.77 10.03 10.18
N PRO A 52 32.49 9.29 9.32
CA PRO A 52 33.72 8.60 9.73
C PRO A 52 34.84 9.55 10.21
N ASP A 53 34.79 10.82 9.82
CA ASP A 53 35.82 11.84 10.10
C ASP A 53 35.66 12.54 11.48
N MET A 54 34.54 12.31 12.19
CA MET A 54 34.28 12.95 13.49
C MET A 54 34.62 12.11 14.72
N ARG A 55 35.20 10.91 14.53
CA ARG A 55 35.53 9.97 15.62
C ARG A 55 36.36 10.58 16.75
N MET A 56 37.06 11.69 16.50
CA MET A 56 37.96 12.33 17.47
C MET A 56 37.48 13.67 18.04
N LEU A 57 36.35 14.24 17.60
CA LEU A 57 36.01 15.64 17.97
C LEU A 57 34.57 15.94 18.40
N THR A 58 33.67 14.96 18.56
CA THR A 58 32.34 15.28 19.09
C THR A 58 31.78 14.20 20.01
N GLN A 59 31.74 14.49 21.31
CA GLN A 59 30.78 13.92 22.26
C GLN A 59 29.37 14.46 21.94
N SER A 60 28.89 14.20 20.73
CA SER A 60 27.52 14.52 20.35
C SER A 60 26.63 13.41 20.87
N ASN A 61 25.72 13.74 21.78
CA ASN A 61 24.69 12.82 22.25
C ASN A 61 23.70 12.56 21.10
N TYR A 62 23.98 11.53 20.31
CA TYR A 62 23.07 11.08 19.28
C TYR A 62 22.00 10.17 19.88
N ASN A 63 20.76 10.40 19.46
CA ASN A 63 19.61 9.63 19.89
C ASN A 63 18.86 9.11 18.67
N LEU A 64 18.32 7.91 18.79
CA LEU A 64 17.52 7.26 17.76
C LEU A 64 16.04 7.48 18.06
N TYR A 65 15.28 7.88 17.05
CA TYR A 65 13.84 8.12 17.15
C TYR A 65 13.10 7.24 16.17
N GLU A 66 11.94 6.72 16.56
CA GLU A 66 10.93 6.23 15.63
C GLU A 66 9.93 7.36 15.36
N VAL A 67 9.62 7.55 14.07
CA VAL A 67 8.74 8.60 13.59
C VAL A 67 7.66 7.96 12.72
N HIS A 68 6.40 8.30 12.96
CA HIS A 68 5.25 7.76 12.23
C HIS A 68 4.56 8.83 11.34
N PRO A 69 3.67 8.44 10.41
CA PRO A 69 3.06 9.36 9.44
C PRO A 69 2.10 10.37 10.08
N ASN A 70 1.59 10.06 11.28
CA ASN A 70 0.81 10.96 12.11
C ASN A 70 1.68 11.99 12.86
N LEU A 71 2.98 12.04 12.56
CA LEU A 71 3.99 12.89 13.22
C LEU A 71 4.28 12.52 14.67
N ASP A 72 3.81 11.35 15.14
CA ASP A 72 4.24 10.82 16.43
C ASP A 72 5.72 10.46 16.35
N GLU A 73 6.52 11.13 17.18
CA GLU A 73 7.94 10.88 17.34
C GLU A 73 8.22 10.37 18.76
N ARG A 74 8.90 9.22 18.84
CA ARG A 74 9.32 8.61 20.10
C ARG A 74 10.82 8.36 20.09
N LYS A 75 11.51 8.85 21.13
CA LYS A 75 12.91 8.53 21.39
C LYS A 75 13.02 7.08 21.86
N LEU A 76 13.88 6.31 21.21
CA LEU A 76 14.26 4.98 21.68
C LEU A 76 15.21 5.10 22.87
N THR A 77 15.02 4.22 23.85
CA THR A 77 15.95 3.98 24.96
C THR A 77 17.16 3.19 24.47
N GLU A 78 18.30 3.33 25.17
CA GLU A 78 19.57 2.71 24.76
C GLU A 78 19.49 1.18 24.58
N ASN A 79 18.66 0.50 25.38
CA ASN A 79 18.56 -0.96 25.44
C ASN A 79 17.46 -1.53 24.54
N GLU A 80 16.67 -0.68 23.86
CA GLU A 80 15.65 -1.15 22.94
C GLU A 80 16.25 -1.80 21.70
N LEU A 81 15.51 -2.69 21.07
CA LEU A 81 15.96 -3.50 19.93
C LEU A 81 15.33 -2.98 18.64
N PRO A 82 16.01 -2.14 17.83
CA PRO A 82 15.38 -1.44 16.71
C PRO A 82 14.79 -2.39 15.67
N LEU A 83 15.43 -3.54 15.43
CA LEU A 83 14.92 -4.53 14.47
C LEU A 83 13.60 -5.15 14.94
N VAL A 84 13.47 -5.43 16.25
CA VAL A 84 12.24 -5.97 16.83
C VAL A 84 11.13 -4.92 16.78
N ILE A 85 11.45 -3.66 17.10
CA ILE A 85 10.52 -2.54 16.99
C ILE A 85 10.00 -2.42 15.55
N GLN A 86 10.89 -2.46 14.55
CA GLN A 86 10.51 -2.38 13.14
C GLN A 86 9.57 -3.51 12.69
N LEU A 87 9.80 -4.73 13.18
CA LEU A 87 8.96 -5.89 12.84
C LEU A 87 7.57 -5.79 13.46
N ASN A 88 7.48 -5.20 14.66
CA ASN A 88 6.20 -5.02 15.36
C ASN A 88 5.31 -3.96 14.73
N TRP A 89 5.87 -3.02 13.94
CA TRP A 89 5.08 -2.03 13.20
C TRP A 89 4.01 -2.67 12.28
N GLY A 90 4.28 -3.86 11.75
CA GLY A 90 3.34 -4.60 10.89
C GLY A 90 2.08 -5.11 11.62
N THR A 91 2.15 -5.32 12.93
CA THR A 91 0.98 -5.75 13.72
C THR A 91 -0.06 -4.64 13.92
N ASP A 92 0.38 -3.38 13.90
CA ASP A 92 -0.46 -2.20 14.11
C ASP A 92 -0.74 -1.40 12.81
N MET A 93 -0.36 -1.91 11.64
CA MET A 93 -0.34 -1.16 10.36
C MET A 93 0.40 0.19 10.43
N ARG A 94 1.40 0.33 11.30
CA ARG A 94 2.18 1.57 11.48
C ARG A 94 3.31 1.63 10.45
N ASP A 95 3.45 2.75 9.73
CA ASP A 95 4.57 2.97 8.80
C ASP A 95 5.64 3.87 9.42
N GLY A 96 6.50 3.28 10.26
CA GLY A 96 7.55 4.01 10.98
C GLY A 96 8.83 4.28 10.18
N ARG A 97 9.61 5.27 10.62
CA ARG A 97 10.97 5.55 10.13
C ARG A 97 11.91 5.82 11.29
N PHE A 98 13.13 5.29 11.20
CA PHE A 98 14.17 5.57 12.19
C PHE A 98 14.99 6.82 11.82
N LEU A 99 15.07 7.76 12.75
CA LEU A 99 15.75 9.04 12.58
C LEU A 99 16.81 9.21 13.67
N LEU A 100 18.06 9.41 13.25
CA LEU A 100 19.17 9.75 14.12
C LEU A 100 19.25 11.27 14.25
N LYS A 101 19.23 11.78 15.49
CA LYS A 101 19.37 13.22 15.79
C LYS A 101 20.45 13.46 16.84
N CYS A 102 21.12 14.61 16.76
CA CYS A 102 21.99 15.10 17.83
C CYS A 102 21.17 15.95 18.81
N GLU A 103 21.29 15.68 20.11
CA GLU A 103 20.60 16.39 21.19
C GLU A 103 20.98 17.89 21.23
N ASN A 104 22.22 18.23 20.86
CA ASN A 104 22.72 19.62 20.90
C ASN A 104 22.35 20.45 19.65
N ALA A 105 21.73 19.85 18.63
CA ALA A 105 21.35 20.57 17.41
C ALA A 105 20.11 21.45 17.59
N ILE A 106 19.36 21.27 18.68
CA ILE A 106 18.16 22.08 18.98
C ILE A 106 18.57 23.47 19.48
N THR A 107 19.71 23.61 20.15
CA THR A 107 20.20 24.87 20.73
C THR A 107 20.89 25.80 19.71
N ALA A 108 21.28 25.29 18.54
CA ALA A 108 21.99 26.07 17.52
C ALA A 108 21.07 26.76 16.48
N LYS A 109 19.75 26.79 16.71
CA LYS A 109 18.80 27.49 15.84
C LYS A 109 18.78 29.02 16.02
N ASP A 110 19.26 29.53 17.16
CA ASP A 110 19.18 30.96 17.48
C ASP A 110 20.46 31.75 17.14
N GLU A 111 21.63 31.11 17.00
CA GLU A 111 22.90 31.85 16.79
C GLU A 111 23.40 31.87 15.34
N PHE A 112 22.84 31.05 14.44
CA PHE A 112 23.34 30.95 13.06
C PHE A 112 22.69 31.93 12.06
N PHE A 113 21.72 32.76 12.49
CA PHE A 113 21.06 33.73 11.61
C PHE A 113 21.89 35.00 11.35
N GLU A 114 23.00 35.23 12.06
CA GLU A 114 23.80 36.45 11.90
C GLU A 114 25.05 36.32 11.00
N ILE A 115 25.49 35.11 10.64
CA ILE A 115 26.77 34.88 9.92
C ILE A 115 26.56 34.40 8.48
N GLU A 116 25.56 34.93 7.77
CA GLU A 116 25.42 34.79 6.30
C GLU A 116 25.43 36.15 5.57
N ARG A 117 26.10 37.15 6.16
CA ARG A 117 26.58 38.31 5.40
C ARG A 117 28.10 38.19 5.32
N ASP A 118 28.59 37.89 4.12
CA ASP A 118 29.97 38.05 3.66
C ASP A 118 30.79 36.75 3.50
N VAL A 119 30.58 36.03 2.40
CA VAL A 119 31.70 35.43 1.63
C VAL A 119 31.38 35.50 0.15
N GLY A 120 32.10 36.39 -0.55
CA GLY A 120 32.02 36.59 -2.00
C GLY A 120 32.58 35.41 -2.81
N GLY A 121 31.76 34.90 -3.72
CA GLY A 121 32.17 33.94 -4.75
C GLY A 121 31.70 34.40 -6.13
N PHE A 122 32.65 34.58 -7.06
CA PHE A 122 32.46 34.99 -8.45
C PHE A 122 31.36 34.17 -9.16
N LYS A 123 30.22 34.79 -9.48
CA LYS A 123 29.17 34.21 -10.33
C LYS A 123 29.06 34.97 -11.65
N ARG A 124 29.21 34.23 -12.75
CA ARG A 124 29.01 34.73 -14.13
C ARG A 124 27.61 35.35 -14.26
N LYS A 125 27.53 36.53 -14.89
CA LYS A 125 26.31 37.33 -15.02
C LYS A 125 25.30 36.62 -15.95
N LEU A 126 24.16 36.21 -15.40
CA LEU A 126 23.00 35.71 -16.16
C LEU A 126 22.36 36.84 -16.98
N SER A 127 21.74 36.47 -18.10
CA SER A 127 21.08 37.38 -19.03
C SER A 127 19.91 38.15 -18.38
N LYS A 128 19.61 39.36 -18.88
CA LYS A 128 18.49 40.22 -18.42
C LYS A 128 17.14 39.48 -18.41
N ARG A 129 16.96 38.45 -19.24
CA ARG A 129 15.73 37.64 -19.31
C ARG A 129 15.63 36.62 -18.17
N GLU A 130 16.72 35.91 -17.85
CA GLU A 130 16.78 34.93 -16.74
C GLU A 130 16.66 35.61 -15.37
N LYS A 131 17.18 36.84 -15.23
CA LYS A 131 17.10 37.60 -13.96
C LYS A 131 15.66 37.99 -13.61
N LYS A 132 14.79 38.23 -14.61
CA LYS A 132 13.37 38.56 -14.41
C LYS A 132 12.54 37.32 -14.05
N GLU A 133 12.86 36.18 -14.65
CA GLU A 133 12.17 34.92 -14.40
C GLU A 133 12.52 34.35 -13.01
N LYS A 134 13.81 34.43 -12.63
CA LYS A 134 14.26 34.02 -11.29
C LYS A 134 13.65 34.90 -10.19
N LYS A 135 13.54 36.21 -10.41
CA LYS A 135 12.88 37.14 -9.47
C LYS A 135 11.37 36.89 -9.35
N LYS A 136 10.70 36.44 -10.42
CA LYS A 136 9.28 36.05 -10.38
C LYS A 136 9.09 34.74 -9.60
N ARG A 137 9.95 33.74 -9.86
CA ARG A 137 9.92 32.42 -9.20
C ARG A 137 10.32 32.48 -7.72
N GLU A 138 11.20 33.41 -7.36
CA GLU A 138 11.60 33.69 -5.97
C GLU A 138 10.50 34.42 -5.19
N LYS A 139 9.82 35.39 -5.81
CA LYS A 139 8.68 36.10 -5.21
C LYS A 139 7.46 35.18 -5.00
N GLU A 140 7.29 34.18 -5.88
CA GLU A 140 6.27 33.14 -5.76
C GLU A 140 6.64 32.12 -4.66
N ARG A 141 7.92 31.77 -4.52
CA ARG A 141 8.43 30.95 -3.39
C ARG A 141 8.26 31.64 -2.04
N LEU A 142 8.55 32.94 -1.95
CA LEU A 142 8.37 33.72 -0.71
C LEU A 142 6.89 33.78 -0.28
N ARG A 143 5.96 33.96 -1.23
CA ARG A 143 4.51 33.89 -0.96
C ARG A 143 4.02 32.53 -0.48
N ASN A 144 4.63 31.43 -0.92
CA ASN A 144 4.30 30.09 -0.42
C ASN A 144 5.00 29.78 0.92
N LYS A 145 6.13 30.43 1.23
CA LYS A 145 6.89 30.23 2.48
C LYS A 145 6.25 30.95 3.66
N GLU A 146 5.68 32.14 3.45
CA GLU A 146 4.99 32.92 4.48
C GLU A 146 3.68 32.25 5.01
N ASN A 147 3.14 31.26 4.30
CA ASN A 147 1.94 30.51 4.74
C ASN A 147 2.25 29.18 5.47
N LEU A 148 3.53 28.78 5.57
CA LEU A 148 3.96 27.49 6.16
C LEU A 148 4.97 27.65 7.33
N GLU A 149 5.30 28.88 7.72
CA GLU A 149 6.32 29.17 8.74
C GLU A 149 5.79 29.21 10.18
N LYS A 150 4.95 28.24 10.55
CA LYS A 150 4.76 27.87 11.96
C LYS A 150 4.79 26.35 12.09
N ASP A 151 5.91 25.85 12.61
CA ASP A 151 6.10 24.51 13.20
C ASP A 151 6.00 23.26 12.33
N ALA A 152 6.48 23.30 11.08
CA ALA A 152 6.73 22.04 10.36
C ALA A 152 7.94 21.28 10.98
N THR A 153 7.65 20.24 11.76
CA THR A 153 8.64 19.40 12.44
C THR A 153 9.50 18.61 11.45
N LEU A 154 10.72 18.21 11.86
CA LEU A 154 11.64 17.39 11.05
C LEU A 154 10.98 16.08 10.57
N ALA A 155 10.04 15.54 11.34
CA ALA A 155 9.18 14.42 10.98
C ALA A 155 8.38 14.70 9.69
N GLU A 156 7.80 15.89 9.57
CA GLU A 156 6.98 16.27 8.41
C GLU A 156 7.81 16.34 7.13
N LYS A 157 9.05 16.84 7.21
CA LYS A 157 9.99 16.88 6.06
C LYS A 157 10.37 15.49 5.56
N LEU A 158 10.49 14.48 6.43
CA LEU A 158 10.78 13.11 5.99
C LEU A 158 9.67 12.50 5.14
N TYR A 159 8.41 12.88 5.39
CA TYR A 159 7.26 12.40 4.62
C TYR A 159 6.96 13.28 3.39
N THR A 160 7.38 14.54 3.38
CA THR A 160 7.03 15.53 2.33
C THR A 160 8.16 15.87 1.36
N ASP A 161 9.44 15.83 1.75
CA ASP A 161 10.55 16.27 0.88
C ASP A 161 10.91 15.22 -0.19
N VAL A 162 10.69 15.59 -1.45
CA VAL A 162 11.24 14.91 -2.62
C VAL A 162 12.66 15.45 -2.85
N PRO A 163 13.73 14.62 -2.79
CA PRO A 163 15.10 15.12 -2.89
C PRO A 163 15.40 15.77 -4.27
N GLU A 164 16.05 16.94 -4.24
CA GLU A 164 16.31 17.79 -5.43
C GLU A 164 17.37 17.24 -6.42
N ASN A 165 18.12 16.17 -6.09
CA ASN A 165 19.17 15.63 -6.98
C ASN A 165 18.70 14.42 -7.80
N SER A 166 18.75 14.60 -9.14
CA SER A 166 18.37 13.62 -10.18
C SER A 166 19.09 12.26 -10.08
N PHE A 167 20.30 12.21 -9.49
CA PHE A 167 21.08 10.96 -9.35
C PHE A 167 20.53 10.01 -8.27
N THR A 168 19.74 10.51 -7.32
CA THR A 168 19.06 9.69 -6.29
C THR A 168 17.56 9.52 -6.57
N ARG A 169 17.10 9.85 -7.79
CA ARG A 169 15.67 9.84 -8.20
C ARG A 169 15.14 8.46 -8.61
N SER A 170 15.86 7.38 -8.37
CA SER A 170 15.40 6.00 -8.56
C SER A 170 15.56 5.30 -7.22
N ILE A 171 14.55 5.25 -6.36
CA ILE A 171 13.29 4.55 -6.57
C ILE A 171 12.18 5.45 -5.99
N SER A 172 11.19 5.81 -6.81
CA SER A 172 9.99 6.52 -6.36
C SER A 172 9.34 5.78 -5.18
N ASN A 173 8.74 6.49 -4.21
CA ASN A 173 8.13 5.93 -3.00
C ASN A 173 7.53 4.55 -3.32
N PRO A 174 8.11 3.45 -2.80
CA PRO A 174 7.77 2.10 -3.26
C PRO A 174 6.28 1.82 -3.09
N GLU A 175 5.64 2.40 -2.07
CA GLU A 175 4.21 2.29 -1.87
C GLU A 175 3.41 3.09 -2.92
N ALA A 176 3.76 4.36 -3.16
CA ALA A 176 3.10 5.16 -4.20
C ALA A 176 3.30 4.57 -5.60
N VAL A 177 4.46 3.96 -5.86
CA VAL A 177 4.76 3.24 -7.10
C VAL A 177 3.94 1.97 -7.20
N MET A 178 3.87 1.19 -6.14
CA MET A 178 3.08 -0.04 -6.12
C MET A 178 1.58 0.27 -6.22
N ARG A 179 1.09 1.32 -5.54
CA ARG A 179 -0.28 1.82 -5.64
C ARG A 179 -0.57 2.30 -7.05
N ARG A 180 0.32 3.11 -7.64
CA ARG A 180 0.19 3.57 -9.04
C ARG A 180 0.25 2.42 -10.03
N ARG A 181 1.11 1.42 -9.82
CA ARG A 181 1.17 0.19 -10.65
C ARG A 181 -0.10 -0.64 -10.52
N ARG A 182 -0.63 -0.82 -9.30
CA ARG A 182 -1.92 -1.49 -9.05
C ARG A 182 -3.05 -0.74 -9.75
N GLN A 183 -3.10 0.58 -9.58
CA GLN A 183 -4.11 1.43 -10.20
C GLN A 183 -4.00 1.41 -11.73
N GLN A 184 -2.80 1.50 -12.29
CA GLN A 184 -2.57 1.36 -13.73
C GLN A 184 -2.98 0.00 -14.27
N LYS A 185 -2.75 -1.10 -13.52
CA LYS A 185 -3.20 -2.44 -13.92
C LYS A 185 -4.73 -2.53 -13.94
N VAL A 186 -5.40 -1.95 -12.94
CA VAL A 186 -6.87 -1.88 -12.88
C VAL A 186 -7.43 -1.00 -13.99
N GLU A 187 -6.90 0.22 -14.17
CA GLU A 187 -7.32 1.17 -15.20
C GLU A 187 -7.09 0.61 -16.61
N LYS A 188 -5.99 -0.09 -16.84
CA LYS A 188 -5.73 -0.76 -18.12
C LYS A 188 -6.77 -1.84 -18.42
N ARG A 189 -7.06 -2.73 -17.45
CA ARG A 189 -8.12 -3.74 -17.59
C ARG A 189 -9.50 -3.11 -17.82
N LEU A 190 -9.81 -2.02 -17.13
CA LEU A 190 -11.07 -1.29 -17.32
C LEU A 190 -11.15 -0.57 -18.69
N GLN A 191 -10.02 -0.10 -19.22
CA GLN A 191 -9.93 0.43 -20.58
C GLN A 191 -10.04 -0.66 -21.65
N GLU A 192 -9.51 -1.87 -21.39
CA GLU A 192 -9.68 -3.04 -22.28
C GLU A 192 -11.17 -3.34 -22.47
N PHE A 193 -11.97 -3.37 -21.39
CA PHE A 193 -13.43 -3.52 -21.49
C PHE A 193 -14.09 -2.43 -22.34
N ARG A 194 -13.73 -1.15 -22.13
CA ARG A 194 -14.29 -0.02 -22.91
C ARG A 194 -13.99 -0.08 -24.41
N ASN A 195 -12.92 -0.74 -24.81
CA ASN A 195 -12.49 -0.81 -26.22
C ASN A 195 -13.15 -1.97 -26.98
N GLU A 196 -13.58 -3.03 -26.28
CA GLU A 196 -14.20 -4.21 -26.91
C GLU A 196 -15.71 -4.02 -27.11
N GLU A 197 -16.39 -3.33 -26.19
CA GLU A 197 -17.80 -2.93 -26.35
C GLU A 197 -17.97 -1.48 -25.89
N GLY A 198 -18.16 -0.58 -26.86
CA GLY A 198 -18.21 0.87 -26.64
C GLY A 198 -19.33 1.33 -25.69
N GLY A 199 -19.07 1.30 -24.39
CA GLY A 199 -19.98 1.81 -23.36
C GLY A 199 -19.40 1.72 -21.95
N SER A 200 -19.86 2.61 -21.07
CA SER A 200 -19.49 2.67 -19.65
C SER A 200 -19.92 1.45 -18.81
N GLU A 201 -20.63 0.49 -19.41
CA GLU A 201 -21.18 -0.70 -18.75
C GLU A 201 -20.42 -2.00 -19.09
N SER A 202 -19.36 -1.93 -19.91
CA SER A 202 -18.66 -3.12 -20.41
C SER A 202 -17.88 -3.91 -19.34
N GLY A 203 -17.63 -3.35 -18.15
CA GLY A 203 -16.98 -4.11 -17.08
C GLY A 203 -17.01 -3.42 -15.71
N GLY A 204 -16.77 -4.19 -14.66
CA GLY A 204 -17.02 -3.76 -13.30
C GLY A 204 -16.45 -4.68 -12.22
N MET A 205 -16.68 -4.31 -10.96
CA MET A 205 -16.27 -5.09 -9.80
C MET A 205 -17.37 -6.05 -9.37
N LEU A 206 -17.06 -7.35 -9.31
CA LEU A 206 -17.94 -8.39 -8.81
C LEU A 206 -17.44 -8.90 -7.46
N LYS A 207 -18.29 -8.92 -6.43
CA LYS A 207 -18.00 -9.53 -5.13
C LYS A 207 -18.48 -10.99 -5.13
N VAL A 208 -17.56 -11.93 -4.91
CA VAL A 208 -17.86 -13.37 -4.80
C VAL A 208 -17.58 -13.84 -3.37
N TYR A 209 -18.63 -14.31 -2.69
CA TYR A 209 -18.59 -14.81 -1.32
C TYR A 209 -18.18 -16.28 -1.33
N GLY A 210 -17.11 -16.59 -0.60
CA GLY A 210 -16.46 -17.90 -0.62
C GLY A 210 -16.41 -18.54 0.75
N GLU A 211 -17.42 -18.33 1.60
CA GLU A 211 -17.47 -18.90 2.96
C GLU A 211 -17.25 -20.43 2.94
N ALA A 212 -17.74 -21.12 1.90
CA ALA A 212 -17.52 -22.55 1.68
C ALA A 212 -16.06 -22.93 1.38
N LEU A 213 -15.25 -22.00 0.87
CA LEU A 213 -13.81 -22.19 0.64
C LEU A 213 -12.99 -21.77 1.86
N SER A 214 -13.28 -20.60 2.42
CA SER A 214 -12.51 -20.02 3.51
C SER A 214 -13.43 -19.23 4.45
N PRO A 215 -13.78 -19.78 5.63
CA PRO A 215 -14.75 -19.14 6.54
C PRO A 215 -14.22 -17.82 7.14
N ASN A 216 -12.91 -17.60 7.10
CA ASN A 216 -12.28 -16.37 7.62
C ASN A 216 -12.25 -15.22 6.61
N ILE A 217 -12.61 -15.47 5.34
CA ILE A 217 -12.57 -14.47 4.27
C ILE A 217 -14.00 -14.28 3.76
N PRO A 218 -14.63 -13.11 4.00
CA PRO A 218 -16.04 -12.92 3.69
C PRO A 218 -16.31 -12.96 2.18
N TYR A 219 -15.48 -12.28 1.39
CA TYR A 219 -15.57 -12.27 -0.06
C TYR A 219 -14.22 -11.95 -0.73
N LYS A 220 -14.13 -12.24 -2.03
CA LYS A 220 -13.11 -11.70 -2.93
C LYS A 220 -13.77 -10.80 -3.96
N THR A 221 -13.07 -9.72 -4.33
CA THR A 221 -13.50 -8.83 -5.41
C THR A 221 -12.73 -9.15 -6.68
N LEU A 222 -13.47 -9.39 -7.76
CA LEU A 222 -12.97 -9.59 -9.11
C LEU A 222 -13.28 -8.37 -9.96
N LEU A 223 -12.40 -8.07 -10.91
CA LEU A 223 -12.65 -7.08 -11.96
C LEU A 223 -12.94 -7.88 -13.22
N VAL A 224 -14.19 -7.86 -13.67
CA VAL A 224 -14.73 -8.73 -14.73
C VAL A 224 -15.44 -7.90 -15.80
N SER A 225 -15.47 -8.42 -17.02
CA SER A 225 -16.27 -7.90 -18.13
C SER A 225 -17.76 -8.23 -17.94
N ALA A 226 -18.63 -7.47 -18.58
CA ALA A 226 -20.05 -7.80 -18.71
C ALA A 226 -20.26 -9.10 -19.53
N THR A 227 -19.27 -9.49 -20.32
CA THR A 227 -19.25 -10.70 -21.17
C THR A 227 -18.43 -11.85 -20.58
N ASP A 228 -17.86 -11.70 -19.38
CA ASP A 228 -17.17 -12.80 -18.70
C ASP A 228 -18.18 -13.83 -18.20
N THR A 229 -17.94 -15.10 -18.52
CA THR A 229 -18.83 -16.22 -18.17
C THR A 229 -18.68 -16.62 -16.70
N ALA A 230 -19.69 -17.30 -16.15
CA ALA A 230 -19.66 -17.81 -14.79
C ALA A 230 -18.50 -18.78 -14.57
N SER A 231 -18.23 -19.67 -15.53
CA SER A 231 -17.08 -20.58 -15.53
C SER A 231 -15.76 -19.83 -15.33
N PHE A 232 -15.52 -18.75 -16.09
CA PHE A 232 -14.34 -17.91 -15.92
C PHE A 232 -14.27 -17.27 -14.53
N VAL A 233 -15.40 -16.76 -14.03
CA VAL A 233 -15.49 -16.14 -12.70
C VAL A 233 -15.18 -17.15 -11.59
N VAL A 234 -15.59 -18.41 -11.72
CA VAL A 234 -15.24 -19.49 -10.78
C VAL A 234 -13.73 -19.72 -10.75
N GLU A 235 -13.10 -19.87 -11.92
CA GLU A 235 -11.65 -20.07 -12.03
C GLU A 235 -10.84 -18.95 -11.38
N GLU A 236 -11.16 -17.69 -11.70
CA GLU A 236 -10.50 -16.51 -11.13
C GLU A 236 -10.76 -16.39 -9.62
N THR A 237 -11.95 -16.78 -9.16
CA THR A 237 -12.27 -16.81 -7.72
C THR A 237 -11.39 -17.83 -7.00
N LEU A 238 -11.33 -19.06 -7.50
CA LEU A 238 -10.53 -20.15 -6.92
C LEU A 238 -9.05 -19.79 -6.84
N GLU A 239 -8.49 -19.23 -7.92
CA GLU A 239 -7.10 -18.77 -7.93
C GLU A 239 -6.85 -17.72 -6.82
N LYS A 240 -7.79 -16.78 -6.59
CA LYS A 240 -7.66 -15.78 -5.51
C LYS A 240 -7.81 -16.34 -4.10
N TYR A 241 -8.45 -17.50 -3.94
CA TYR A 241 -8.50 -18.25 -2.69
C TYR A 241 -7.35 -19.26 -2.55
N GLY A 242 -6.49 -19.40 -3.58
CA GLY A 242 -5.33 -20.29 -3.57
C GLY A 242 -5.64 -21.73 -3.97
N TYR A 243 -6.75 -21.97 -4.66
CA TYR A 243 -7.13 -23.28 -5.21
C TYR A 243 -6.70 -23.42 -6.68
N PRO A 244 -6.35 -24.64 -7.12
CA PRO A 244 -6.02 -24.93 -8.52
C PRO A 244 -7.21 -24.69 -9.46
N LYS A 245 -6.96 -24.12 -10.65
CA LYS A 245 -8.01 -23.87 -11.66
C LYS A 245 -8.57 -25.15 -12.23
N GLU A 246 -7.79 -26.23 -12.23
CA GLU A 246 -8.19 -27.55 -12.70
C GLU A 246 -9.35 -28.13 -11.88
N GLU A 247 -9.61 -27.63 -10.67
CA GLU A 247 -10.74 -28.06 -9.85
C GLU A 247 -12.00 -27.21 -10.03
N ALA A 248 -11.97 -26.20 -10.91
CA ALA A 248 -13.09 -25.28 -11.13
C ALA A 248 -14.40 -25.99 -11.48
N TYR A 249 -14.31 -27.11 -12.21
CA TYR A 249 -15.48 -27.92 -12.59
C TYR A 249 -16.27 -28.46 -11.40
N LYS A 250 -15.71 -28.48 -10.17
CA LYS A 250 -16.38 -28.95 -8.93
C LYS A 250 -17.22 -27.85 -8.26
N TYR A 251 -17.13 -26.63 -8.76
CA TYR A 251 -17.73 -25.45 -8.15
C TYR A 251 -18.66 -24.76 -9.14
N CYS A 252 -19.67 -24.07 -8.60
CA CYS A 252 -20.55 -23.24 -9.39
C CYS A 252 -20.87 -21.94 -8.64
N LEU A 253 -21.37 -20.96 -9.39
CA LEU A 253 -21.86 -19.71 -8.82
C LEU A 253 -23.33 -19.83 -8.48
N VAL A 254 -23.67 -19.36 -7.30
CA VAL A 254 -25.05 -19.23 -6.82
C VAL A 254 -25.33 -17.75 -6.64
N GLN A 255 -26.34 -17.25 -7.32
CA GLN A 255 -26.87 -15.92 -7.11
C GLN A 255 -27.78 -15.93 -5.87
N VAL A 256 -27.60 -14.95 -4.99
CA VAL A 256 -28.44 -14.75 -3.80
C VAL A 256 -29.16 -13.41 -3.90
N THR A 257 -30.49 -13.45 -3.81
CA THR A 257 -31.33 -12.24 -3.76
C THR A 257 -31.68 -11.92 -2.32
N VAL A 258 -31.24 -10.76 -1.83
CA VAL A 258 -31.47 -10.35 -0.43
C VAL A 258 -32.81 -9.60 -0.30
N PRO A 259 -33.64 -9.92 0.72
CA PRO A 259 -34.90 -9.24 0.95
C PRO A 259 -34.74 -7.72 1.11
N LYS A 260 -35.79 -6.96 0.79
CA LYS A 260 -35.80 -5.49 0.91
C LYS A 260 -35.67 -5.08 2.39
N GLY A 261 -34.46 -4.72 2.82
CA GLY A 261 -34.18 -4.23 4.18
C GLY A 261 -32.70 -4.32 4.56
N ASP A 262 -32.02 -5.37 4.11
CA ASP A 262 -30.59 -5.57 4.34
C ASP A 262 -29.76 -5.11 3.14
N ARG A 263 -28.62 -4.45 3.41
CA ARG A 263 -27.76 -3.86 2.38
C ARG A 263 -26.60 -4.75 1.96
N GLU A 264 -26.22 -5.74 2.77
CA GLU A 264 -25.09 -6.63 2.48
C GLU A 264 -25.35 -8.07 2.97
N TYR A 265 -24.94 -9.05 2.17
CA TYR A 265 -24.94 -10.46 2.57
C TYR A 265 -23.78 -10.72 3.53
N HIS A 266 -24.10 -11.24 4.72
CA HIS A 266 -23.14 -11.48 5.79
C HIS A 266 -22.84 -12.97 6.04
N GLY A 267 -23.08 -13.83 5.04
CA GLY A 267 -23.00 -15.29 5.21
C GLY A 267 -24.28 -15.90 5.79
N GLY A 268 -24.53 -17.17 5.48
CA GLY A 268 -25.73 -17.91 5.92
C GLY A 268 -26.81 -18.14 4.85
N SER A 269 -27.90 -18.83 5.23
CA SER A 269 -28.96 -19.29 4.33
C SER A 269 -30.14 -18.30 4.30
N PHE A 270 -29.88 -17.03 3.97
CA PHE A 270 -30.89 -15.99 3.89
C PHE A 270 -30.95 -15.43 2.46
N GLY A 271 -32.15 -15.46 1.87
CA GLY A 271 -32.40 -15.01 0.50
C GLY A 271 -32.83 -16.14 -0.44
N GLU A 272 -33.37 -15.77 -1.59
CA GLU A 272 -33.67 -16.72 -2.66
C GLU A 272 -32.38 -17.02 -3.43
N GLU A 273 -31.98 -18.30 -3.43
CA GLU A 273 -30.78 -18.78 -4.11
C GLU A 273 -31.14 -19.39 -5.47
N SER A 274 -30.40 -19.00 -6.52
CA SER A 274 -30.54 -19.56 -7.87
C SER A 274 -29.16 -19.85 -8.47
N PHE A 275 -29.00 -21.02 -9.08
CA PHE A 275 -27.76 -21.37 -9.78
C PHE A 275 -27.56 -20.50 -11.02
N VAL A 276 -26.33 -20.03 -11.21
CA VAL A 276 -25.89 -19.32 -12.41
C VAL A 276 -25.25 -20.36 -13.33
N GLN A 277 -25.66 -20.43 -14.60
CA GLN A 277 -25.09 -21.39 -15.54
C GLN A 277 -23.68 -21.02 -15.95
N ASP A 278 -22.87 -22.01 -16.34
CA ASP A 278 -21.47 -21.80 -16.70
C ASP A 278 -21.26 -20.80 -17.85
N ASP A 279 -22.23 -20.70 -18.75
CA ASP A 279 -22.26 -19.79 -19.91
C ASP A 279 -22.99 -18.47 -19.63
N ASP A 280 -23.60 -18.30 -18.46
CA ASP A 280 -24.22 -17.04 -18.06
C ASP A 280 -23.15 -16.00 -17.71
N TYR A 281 -23.55 -14.73 -17.68
CA TYR A 281 -22.67 -13.59 -17.46
C TYR A 281 -22.96 -12.92 -16.11
N PRO A 282 -22.24 -13.26 -15.01
CA PRO A 282 -22.61 -12.85 -13.66
C PRO A 282 -22.67 -11.33 -13.46
N LEU A 283 -21.75 -10.59 -14.10
CA LEU A 283 -21.76 -9.13 -14.00
C LEU A 283 -22.97 -8.51 -14.71
N SER A 284 -23.32 -8.99 -15.91
CA SER A 284 -24.50 -8.53 -16.64
C SER A 284 -25.79 -8.80 -15.87
N ILE A 285 -25.89 -9.98 -15.24
CA ILE A 285 -27.03 -10.33 -14.38
C ILE A 285 -27.18 -9.32 -13.24
N LEU A 286 -26.07 -8.94 -12.59
CA LEU A 286 -26.06 -7.97 -11.49
C LEU A 286 -26.45 -6.57 -11.95
N LEU A 287 -25.97 -6.13 -13.13
CA LEU A 287 -26.30 -4.83 -13.72
C LEU A 287 -27.77 -4.73 -14.15
N GLN A 288 -28.36 -5.79 -14.68
CA GLN A 288 -29.76 -5.80 -15.12
C GLN A 288 -30.76 -5.82 -13.95
N HIS A 289 -30.35 -6.32 -12.78
CA HIS A 289 -31.23 -6.56 -11.64
C HIS A 289 -30.99 -5.60 -10.45
N VAL A 290 -30.36 -4.43 -10.70
CA VAL A 290 -30.13 -3.38 -9.68
C VAL A 290 -31.41 -3.00 -8.94
N SER A 291 -32.57 -3.09 -9.58
CA SER A 291 -33.89 -2.79 -9.01
C SER A 291 -34.55 -3.94 -8.21
N LYS A 292 -34.06 -5.19 -8.32
CA LYS A 292 -34.59 -6.37 -7.61
C LYS A 292 -33.76 -6.78 -6.38
N ASN A 293 -32.74 -6.01 -5.98
CA ASN A 293 -31.77 -6.41 -4.93
C ASN A 293 -31.08 -7.76 -5.22
N VAL A 294 -30.82 -8.06 -6.49
CA VAL A 294 -29.86 -9.11 -6.84
C VAL A 294 -28.48 -8.55 -6.57
N GLN A 295 -27.81 -9.04 -5.53
CA GLN A 295 -26.65 -8.34 -5.01
C GLN A 295 -25.39 -9.20 -4.88
N PHE A 296 -25.51 -10.53 -4.76
CA PHE A 296 -24.37 -11.34 -4.33
C PHE A 296 -24.24 -12.67 -5.07
N THR A 297 -23.01 -13.03 -5.36
CA THR A 297 -22.65 -14.34 -5.90
C THR A 297 -21.89 -15.12 -4.83
N LYS A 298 -22.32 -16.34 -4.55
CA LYS A 298 -21.69 -17.29 -3.64
C LYS A 298 -21.04 -18.41 -4.45
N LEU A 299 -19.88 -18.87 -4.01
CA LEU A 299 -19.27 -20.07 -4.58
C LEU A 299 -19.73 -21.31 -3.80
N PHE A 300 -20.31 -22.27 -4.50
CA PHE A 300 -20.78 -23.52 -3.92
C PHE A 300 -19.94 -24.70 -4.45
N LYS A 301 -19.71 -25.70 -3.59
CA LYS A 301 -18.94 -26.91 -3.89
C LYS A 301 -19.94 -28.07 -4.02
N ASP A 302 -19.87 -28.79 -5.14
CA ASP A 302 -20.71 -29.94 -5.57
C ASP A 302 -21.61 -29.62 -6.77
N SER A 303 -20.96 -29.49 -7.93
CA SER A 303 -21.58 -29.65 -9.26
C SER A 303 -21.78 -31.15 -9.60
N VAL A 304 -22.52 -31.90 -8.78
CA VAL A 304 -22.97 -33.24 -9.23
C VAL A 304 -24.24 -33.06 -10.05
N ASN A 305 -24.05 -32.95 -11.38
CA ASN A 305 -25.11 -32.97 -12.40
C ASN A 305 -26.30 -32.04 -12.12
N VAL A 306 -26.19 -30.78 -12.52
CA VAL A 306 -27.38 -30.00 -12.89
C VAL A 306 -27.85 -30.53 -14.25
N SER A 307 -28.41 -31.73 -14.29
CA SER A 307 -29.16 -32.21 -15.44
C SER A 307 -30.42 -31.34 -15.54
N TYR A 308 -30.42 -30.40 -16.47
CA TYR A 308 -31.59 -29.63 -16.81
C TYR A 308 -32.76 -30.59 -17.09
N PRO A 309 -33.98 -30.33 -16.57
CA PRO A 309 -35.15 -30.91 -17.18
C PRO A 309 -35.24 -30.31 -18.58
N PHE A 310 -34.85 -31.09 -19.58
CA PHE A 310 -35.29 -30.88 -20.95
C PHE A 310 -36.80 -30.65 -20.89
N ILE A 311 -37.23 -29.44 -21.20
CA ILE A 311 -38.62 -29.16 -21.53
C ILE A 311 -38.94 -30.10 -22.70
N ASN A 312 -39.69 -31.15 -22.40
CA ASN A 312 -40.17 -32.08 -23.41
C ASN A 312 -41.24 -31.34 -24.22
N LEU A 313 -40.79 -30.64 -25.27
CA LEU A 313 -41.63 -30.12 -26.36
C LEU A 313 -42.12 -31.31 -27.20
N ASN A 314 -42.93 -32.18 -26.60
CA ASN A 314 -43.74 -33.17 -27.29
C ASN A 314 -44.88 -33.61 -26.37
N ALA A 315 -45.83 -32.71 -26.16
CA ALA A 315 -47.18 -33.06 -25.75
C ALA A 315 -48.18 -32.15 -26.47
N CYS A 316 -48.16 -32.20 -27.80
CA CYS A 316 -49.36 -31.93 -28.58
C CYS A 316 -50.33 -33.08 -28.30
N HIS A 317 -51.35 -32.84 -27.49
CA HIS A 317 -52.60 -33.61 -27.55
C HIS A 317 -53.76 -32.62 -27.59
N CYS A 318 -54.37 -32.53 -28.77
CA CYS A 318 -55.67 -31.91 -28.97
C CYS A 318 -56.72 -32.63 -28.11
N PRO A 319 -57.65 -31.90 -27.48
CA PRO A 319 -58.92 -32.48 -27.06
C PRO A 319 -59.90 -32.49 -28.24
N THR A 320 -60.38 -33.68 -28.59
CA THR A 320 -61.72 -33.88 -29.18
C THR A 320 -62.76 -33.89 -28.07
#